data_AF-A0A024G259-F1
#
_entry.id   AF-A0A024G259-F1
#
_cell.length_a   1.000
_cell.length_b   1.000
_cell.length_c   1.000
_cell.angle_alpha   90.00
_cell.angle_beta   90.00
_cell.angle_gamma   90.00
#
_symmetry.space_group_name_H-M   'P 1'
#
loop_
_entity.id
_entity.type
_entity.pdbx_description
1 polymer ?
#
loop_
_entity_poly.entity_id
_entity_poly.type
_entity_poly.pdbx_seq_one_letter_code
_entity_poly.pdbx_strand_id
1 'polypeptide(L)'
;MLCRRPHVRYNGLYWLRISYYKKPEWNMWTPEITPGSVLQVVYYRYFYFQRDGTLLYAMLFKPPKEVINIFKKRGIKVHKGEFHVERNRVLITVNTPDSVVEFRLQIGTKGRGRNVSLKLLEHYSFSEPDRTGWIVNFDTNGEVFRYYRSRKL
;
A
#
# COMPACT_ATOMS: atom_id res chain seq x y z
N MET A 1 -13.29 29.62 13.64
CA MET A 1 -12.28 29.09 12.70
C MET A 1 -12.60 27.63 12.41
N LEU A 2 -13.23 27.30 11.28
CA LEU A 2 -13.55 25.91 10.92
C LEU A 2 -12.25 25.14 10.66
N CYS A 3 -11.78 24.44 11.69
CA CYS A 3 -10.58 23.61 11.61
C CYS A 3 -10.86 22.49 10.61
N ARG A 4 -10.34 22.64 9.38
CA ARG A 4 -10.54 21.68 8.28
C ARG A 4 -9.96 20.33 8.73
N ARG A 5 -10.83 19.34 8.92
CA ARG A 5 -10.42 18.00 9.34
C ARG A 5 -9.39 17.41 8.34
N PRO A 6 -8.32 16.77 8.84
CA PRO A 6 -7.42 16.01 7.99
C PRO A 6 -8.20 14.98 7.17
N HIS A 7 -7.89 14.86 5.88
CA HIS A 7 -8.58 13.96 4.96
C HIS A 7 -7.59 13.40 3.95
N VAL A 8 -7.82 12.17 3.51
CA VAL A 8 -7.08 11.58 2.40
C VAL A 8 -7.33 12.35 1.11
N ARG A 9 -6.41 12.24 0.15
CA ARG A 9 -6.52 12.92 -1.15
C ARG A 9 -7.08 11.94 -2.17
N TYR A 10 -8.05 12.40 -2.95
CA TYR A 10 -8.76 11.58 -3.94
C TYR A 10 -8.21 11.75 -5.38
N ASN A 11 -7.43 12.79 -5.66
CA ASN A 11 -7.00 13.16 -7.01
C ASN A 11 -5.63 12.58 -7.40
N GLY A 12 -5.30 11.40 -6.88
CA GLY A 12 -4.01 10.75 -7.08
C GLY A 12 -3.84 9.55 -6.17
N LEU A 13 -2.62 9.02 -6.12
CA LEU A 13 -2.29 7.77 -5.45
C LEU A 13 -1.24 7.98 -4.36
N TYR A 14 -1.39 7.27 -3.25
CA TYR A 14 -0.36 7.14 -2.25
C TYR A 14 0.48 5.92 -2.57
N TRP A 15 1.79 6.06 -2.52
CA TRP A 15 2.71 4.96 -2.83
C TRP A 15 3.82 4.85 -1.79
N LEU A 16 4.27 3.63 -1.57
CA LEU A 16 5.39 3.30 -0.73
C LEU A 16 6.29 2.33 -1.48
N ARG A 17 7.59 2.62 -1.53
CA ARG A 17 8.61 1.72 -2.09
C ARG A 17 9.25 0.96 -0.95
N ILE A 18 9.26 -0.37 -1.08
CA ILE A 18 9.93 -1.26 -0.15
C ILE A 18 10.99 -2.00 -0.94
N SER A 19 12.20 -2.02 -0.40
CA SER A 19 13.33 -2.72 -1.01
C SER A 19 14.05 -3.51 0.04
N TYR A 20 14.25 -4.80 -0.20
CA TYR A 20 15.02 -5.66 0.67
C TYR A 20 15.96 -6.53 -0.16
N TYR A 21 17.01 -7.00 0.49
CA TYR A 21 17.99 -7.89 -0.10
C TYR A 21 17.70 -9.31 0.36
N LYS A 22 17.65 -10.26 -0.57
CA LYS A 22 17.49 -11.68 -0.30
C LYS A 22 18.65 -12.44 -0.92
N LYS A 23 19.14 -13.46 -0.21
CA LYS A 23 20.08 -14.43 -0.78
C LYS A 23 19.32 -15.28 -1.81
N PRO A 24 19.84 -15.44 -3.03
CA PRO A 24 19.20 -16.30 -4.02
C PRO A 24 19.09 -17.72 -3.46
N GLU A 25 17.91 -18.31 -3.61
CA GLU A 25 17.72 -19.73 -3.33
C GLU A 25 18.23 -20.52 -4.52
N TRP A 26 19.14 -21.45 -4.26
CA TRP A 26 19.67 -22.33 -5.28
C TRP A 26 18.66 -23.45 -5.52
N ASN A 27 18.06 -23.49 -6.71
CA ASN A 27 17.19 -24.58 -7.12
C ASN A 27 17.52 -25.05 -8.55
N MET A 28 17.00 -26.21 -8.96
CA MET A 28 17.26 -26.81 -10.27
C MET A 28 16.78 -25.97 -11.48
N TRP A 29 16.03 -24.89 -11.22
CA TRP A 29 15.44 -24.01 -12.24
C TRP A 29 16.13 -22.64 -12.34
N THR A 30 17.13 -22.37 -11.50
CA THR A 30 17.96 -21.17 -11.54
C THR A 30 19.44 -21.50 -11.71
N PRO A 31 19.84 -22.15 -12.83
CA PRO A 31 21.19 -22.65 -13.03
C PRO A 31 22.26 -21.55 -13.18
N GLU A 32 21.86 -20.31 -13.48
CA GLU A 32 22.77 -19.21 -13.83
C GLU A 32 23.10 -18.23 -12.69
N ILE A 33 22.69 -18.52 -11.46
CA ILE A 33 22.96 -17.61 -10.34
C ILE A 33 24.41 -17.78 -9.87
N THR A 34 25.25 -16.78 -10.13
CA THR A 34 26.63 -16.73 -9.63
C THR A 34 26.65 -16.87 -8.10
N PRO A 35 27.43 -17.80 -7.53
CA PRO A 35 27.60 -17.93 -6.09
C PRO A 35 28.01 -16.59 -5.44
N GLY A 36 27.30 -16.18 -4.39
CA GLY A 36 27.55 -14.91 -3.69
C GLY A 36 26.79 -13.69 -4.24
N SER A 37 25.99 -13.85 -5.29
CA SER A 37 25.09 -12.78 -5.74
C SER A 37 24.00 -12.47 -4.68
N VAL A 38 23.65 -11.19 -4.56
CA VAL A 38 22.58 -10.72 -3.66
C VAL A 38 21.46 -10.16 -4.52
N LEU A 39 20.24 -10.67 -4.34
CA LEU A 39 19.08 -10.20 -5.10
C LEU A 39 18.43 -9.04 -4.36
N GLN A 40 18.30 -7.89 -5.05
CA GLN A 40 17.51 -6.78 -4.56
C GLN A 40 16.08 -6.91 -5.07
N VAL A 41 15.13 -7.11 -4.16
CA VAL A 41 13.70 -7.14 -4.48
C VAL A 41 13.11 -5.78 -4.15
N VAL A 42 12.57 -5.10 -5.16
CA VAL A 42 11.90 -3.81 -5.02
C VAL A 42 10.44 -3.94 -5.39
N TYR A 43 9.54 -3.65 -4.46
CA TYR A 43 8.12 -3.62 -4.73
C TYR A 43 7.50 -2.33 -4.19
N TYR A 44 6.32 -2.02 -4.70
CA TYR A 44 5.58 -0.81 -4.39
C TYR A 44 4.19 -1.18 -3.91
N ARG A 45 3.74 -0.53 -2.83
CA ARG A 45 2.34 -0.58 -2.38
C ARG A 45 1.64 0.70 -2.75
N TYR A 46 0.42 0.58 -3.23
CA TYR A 46 -0.37 1.68 -3.76
C TYR A 46 -1.75 1.73 -3.12
N PHE A 47 -2.17 2.93 -2.71
CA PHE A 47 -3.55 3.23 -2.32
C PHE A 47 -4.13 4.32 -3.20
N TYR A 48 -5.29 4.05 -3.77
CA TYR A 48 -6.10 5.03 -4.48
C TYR A 48 -7.45 5.20 -3.76
N PHE A 49 -7.63 6.33 -3.10
CA PHE A 49 -8.84 6.61 -2.33
C PHE A 49 -9.93 7.20 -3.22
N GLN A 50 -11.15 6.70 -3.06
CA GLN A 50 -12.34 7.23 -3.72
C GLN A 50 -13.21 7.99 -2.71
N ARG A 51 -14.11 8.85 -3.21
CA ARG A 51 -14.95 9.71 -2.36
C ARG A 51 -16.09 8.96 -1.68
N ASP A 52 -16.42 7.78 -2.17
CA ASP A 52 -17.49 6.90 -1.68
C ASP A 52 -17.11 6.11 -0.42
N GLY A 53 -15.88 6.28 0.10
CA GLY A 53 -15.37 5.50 1.24
C GLY A 53 -14.67 4.21 0.81
N THR A 54 -14.57 3.94 -0.49
CA THR A 54 -13.83 2.79 -1.01
C THR A 54 -12.43 3.18 -1.47
N LEU A 55 -11.55 2.19 -1.59
CA LEU A 55 -10.22 2.38 -2.15
C LEU A 55 -9.83 1.22 -3.05
N LEU A 56 -8.85 1.48 -3.91
CA LEU A 56 -8.15 0.45 -4.65
C LEU A 56 -6.75 0.29 -4.04
N TYR A 57 -6.40 -0.96 -3.75
CA TYR A 57 -5.10 -1.37 -3.24
C TYR A 57 -4.40 -2.25 -4.25
N ALA A 58 -3.10 -2.03 -4.45
CA ALA A 58 -2.29 -2.92 -5.26
C ALA A 58 -0.85 -2.98 -4.75
N MET A 59 -0.25 -4.16 -4.89
CA MET A 59 1.17 -4.40 -4.65
C MET A 59 1.82 -4.81 -5.97
N LEU A 60 2.74 -4.00 -6.48
CA LEU A 60 3.29 -4.13 -7.82
C LEU A 60 4.80 -3.87 -7.83
N PHE A 61 5.51 -4.49 -8.78
CA PHE A 61 6.94 -4.23 -9.01
C PHE A 61 7.20 -2.99 -9.88
N LYS A 62 6.14 -2.33 -10.36
CA LYS A 62 6.21 -1.19 -11.29
C LYS A 62 6.20 0.16 -10.56
N PRO A 63 6.87 1.19 -11.10
CA PRO A 63 6.91 2.52 -10.50
C PRO A 63 5.59 3.29 -10.72
N PRO A 64 5.34 4.36 -9.93
CA PRO A 64 4.05 5.06 -9.91
C PRO A 64 3.53 5.56 -11.27
N LYS A 65 4.44 5.94 -12.19
CA LYS A 65 4.07 6.45 -13.53
C LYS A 65 3.35 5.40 -14.38
N GLU A 66 3.78 4.14 -14.31
CA GLU A 66 3.22 3.04 -15.12
C GLU A 66 1.93 2.46 -14.53
N VAL A 67 1.78 2.57 -13.21
CA VAL A 67 0.69 1.96 -12.44
C VAL A 67 -0.67 2.64 -12.66
N ILE A 68 -0.67 3.92 -13.07
CA ILE A 68 -1.88 4.70 -13.37
C ILE A 68 -2.80 3.95 -14.33
N ASN A 69 -2.24 3.36 -15.40
CA ASN A 69 -3.03 2.64 -16.40
C ASN A 69 -3.60 1.32 -15.87
N ILE A 70 -2.92 0.68 -14.91
CA ILE A 70 -3.36 -0.57 -14.28
C ILE A 70 -4.59 -0.31 -13.39
N PHE A 71 -4.55 0.77 -12.61
CA PHE A 71 -5.68 1.18 -11.77
C PHE A 71 -6.91 1.57 -12.60
N LYS A 72 -6.73 2.26 -13.73
CA LYS A 72 -7.83 2.56 -14.66
C LYS A 72 -8.52 1.32 -15.19
N LYS A 73 -7.74 0.34 -15.63
CA LYS A 73 -8.25 -0.90 -16.22
C LYS A 73 -8.74 -1.91 -15.18
N ARG A 74 -8.61 -1.61 -13.87
CA ARG A 74 -8.91 -2.52 -12.75
C ARG A 74 -8.33 -3.92 -13.00
N GLY A 75 -7.03 -3.97 -13.33
CA GLY A 75 -6.36 -5.22 -13.70
C GLY A 75 -6.31 -6.26 -12.56
N ILE A 76 -5.87 -7.49 -12.91
CA ILE A 76 -5.88 -8.74 -12.12
C ILE A 76 -5.16 -8.67 -10.74
N LYS A 77 -4.56 -7.54 -10.36
CA LYS A 77 -3.81 -7.37 -9.09
C LYS A 77 -4.23 -6.14 -8.30
N VAL A 78 -5.44 -5.64 -8.57
CA VAL A 78 -6.03 -4.50 -7.88
C VAL A 78 -7.18 -5.01 -7.02
N HIS A 79 -7.05 -4.85 -5.72
CA HIS A 79 -8.05 -5.25 -4.74
C HIS A 79 -8.88 -4.04 -4.33
N LYS A 80 -10.19 -4.23 -4.18
CA LYS A 80 -11.07 -3.21 -3.62
C LYS A 80 -11.06 -3.33 -2.10
N GLY A 81 -10.97 -2.20 -1.42
CA GLY A 81 -11.09 -2.11 0.02
C GLY A 81 -11.98 -0.95 0.42
N GLU A 82 -12.10 -0.78 1.73
CA GLU A 82 -12.85 0.29 2.38
C GLU A 82 -11.93 1.05 3.31
N PHE A 83 -12.20 2.33 3.50
CA PHE A 83 -11.46 3.13 4.46
C PHE A 83 -12.40 3.99 5.30
N HIS A 84 -11.97 4.21 6.53
CA HIS A 84 -12.57 5.15 7.45
C HIS A 84 -11.52 6.12 7.96
N VAL A 85 -11.88 7.41 8.03
CA VAL A 85 -10.99 8.45 8.58
C VAL A 85 -11.51 8.87 9.94
N GLU A 86 -10.74 8.55 10.97
CA GLU A 86 -11.03 8.96 12.33
C GLU A 86 -9.99 9.99 12.79
N ARG A 87 -10.42 11.25 12.97
CA ARG A 87 -9.57 12.40 13.35
C ARG A 87 -8.41 12.64 12.38
N ASN A 88 -7.27 12.00 12.63
CA ASN A 88 -6.05 12.07 11.82
C ASN A 88 -5.48 10.68 11.48
N ARG A 89 -6.28 9.63 11.68
CA ARG A 89 -5.95 8.25 11.36
C ARG A 89 -6.85 7.75 10.23
N VAL A 90 -6.29 6.89 9.40
CA VAL A 90 -7.01 6.19 8.33
C VAL A 90 -6.93 4.72 8.65
N LEU A 91 -8.08 4.10 8.83
CA LEU A 91 -8.21 2.65 8.89
C LEU A 91 -8.59 2.18 7.50
N ILE A 92 -7.87 1.19 7.00
CA ILE A 92 -8.04 0.62 5.67
C ILE A 92 -8.26 -0.87 5.86
N THR A 93 -9.29 -1.40 5.23
CA THR A 93 -9.58 -2.83 5.18
C THR A 93 -9.62 -3.24 3.72
N VAL A 94 -8.79 -4.21 3.34
CA VAL A 94 -8.72 -4.73 1.99
C VAL A 94 -9.02 -6.22 2.02
N ASN A 95 -10.11 -6.60 1.36
CA ASN A 95 -10.46 -7.99 1.17
C ASN A 95 -9.69 -8.53 -0.03
N THR A 96 -8.82 -9.49 0.21
CA THR A 96 -8.19 -10.30 -0.84
C THR A 96 -8.95 -11.64 -0.93
N PRO A 97 -8.74 -12.45 -1.99
CA PRO A 97 -9.46 -13.71 -2.13
C PRO A 97 -9.35 -14.64 -0.91
N ASP A 98 -8.18 -14.69 -0.28
CA ASP A 98 -7.89 -15.65 0.78
C ASP A 98 -7.67 -15.00 2.16
N SER A 99 -7.59 -13.67 2.23
CA SER A 99 -7.21 -12.97 3.47
C SER A 99 -7.80 -11.56 3.57
N VAL A 100 -7.91 -11.04 4.78
CA VAL A 100 -8.23 -9.61 5.00
C VAL A 100 -6.98 -8.90 5.47
N VAL A 101 -6.58 -7.86 4.76
CA VAL A 101 -5.44 -7.02 5.13
C VAL A 101 -5.93 -5.71 5.70
N GLU A 102 -5.45 -5.36 6.89
CA GLU A 102 -5.78 -4.10 7.54
C GLU A 102 -4.55 -3.21 7.71
N PHE A 103 -4.75 -1.91 7.48
CA PHE A 103 -3.72 -0.89 7.69
C PHE A 103 -4.26 0.21 8.58
N ARG A 104 -3.44 0.62 9.55
CA ARG A 104 -3.67 1.87 10.29
C ARG A 104 -2.60 2.87 9.89
N LEU A 105 -3.04 3.97 9.30
CA LEU A 105 -2.19 5.04 8.83
C LEU A 105 -2.45 6.33 9.62
N GLN A 106 -1.42 7.15 9.78
CA GLN A 106 -1.56 8.51 10.29
C GLN A 106 -1.39 9.52 9.16
N ILE A 107 -2.34 10.43 9.01
CA ILE A 107 -2.26 11.48 8.00
C ILE A 107 -1.21 12.52 8.44
N GLY A 108 -0.21 12.72 7.59
CA GLY A 108 0.81 13.73 7.78
C GLY A 108 0.27 15.12 7.43
N THR A 109 0.19 15.98 8.45
CA THR A 109 -0.26 17.37 8.32
C THR A 109 0.89 18.37 8.13
N LYS A 110 2.13 17.97 8.44
CA LYS A 110 3.34 18.79 8.33
C LYS A 110 4.17 18.36 7.09
N GLY A 111 4.64 19.33 6.27
CA GLY A 111 5.52 19.08 5.12
C GLY A 111 5.18 19.86 3.84
N ARG A 112 5.74 19.44 2.68
CA ARG A 112 5.60 20.05 1.32
C ARG A 112 4.15 20.19 0.78
N GLY A 113 3.14 19.88 1.59
CA GLY A 113 1.72 20.06 1.30
C GLY A 113 0.85 19.30 2.30
N ARG A 114 -0.40 19.74 2.47
CA ARG A 114 -1.35 19.12 3.40
C ARG A 114 -1.76 17.72 2.95
N ASN A 115 -1.75 16.74 3.85
CA ASN A 115 -2.22 15.37 3.59
C ASN A 115 -1.50 14.77 2.37
N VAL A 116 -0.18 14.95 2.28
CA VAL A 116 0.68 14.44 1.19
C VAL A 116 1.41 13.19 1.63
N SER A 117 1.38 12.87 2.92
CA SER A 117 2.00 11.68 3.48
C SER A 117 1.04 10.90 4.37
N LEU A 118 1.16 9.59 4.35
CA LEU A 118 0.50 8.69 5.29
C LEU A 118 1.60 7.85 5.95
N LYS A 119 1.77 7.98 7.27
CA LYS A 119 2.72 7.15 8.02
C LYS A 119 2.04 5.84 8.38
N LEU A 120 2.67 4.71 8.06
CA LEU A 120 2.21 3.40 8.47
C LEU A 120 2.45 3.23 9.96
N LEU A 121 1.38 2.98 10.72
CA LEU A 121 1.44 2.71 12.15
C LEU A 121 1.38 1.20 12.40
N GLU A 122 0.36 0.56 11.83
CA GLU A 122 0.11 -0.87 11.98
C GLU A 122 -0.27 -1.47 10.63
N HIS A 123 0.19 -2.70 10.40
CA HIS A 123 -0.14 -3.51 9.24
C HIS A 123 -0.26 -4.96 9.69
N TYR A 124 -1.43 -5.55 9.49
CA TYR A 124 -1.66 -6.96 9.82
C TYR A 124 -2.64 -7.57 8.83
N SER A 125 -2.61 -8.89 8.73
CA SER A 125 -3.56 -9.65 7.92
C SER A 125 -4.16 -10.80 8.72
N PHE A 126 -5.44 -11.05 8.48
CA PHE A 126 -6.14 -12.25 8.93
C PHE A 126 -6.02 -13.32 7.85
N SER A 127 -5.62 -14.53 8.23
CA SER A 127 -5.49 -15.65 7.29
C SER A 127 -6.81 -16.11 6.67
N GLU A 128 -7.95 -15.62 7.15
CA GLU A 128 -9.29 -15.96 6.68
C GLU A 128 -10.11 -14.69 6.42
N PRO A 129 -11.02 -14.71 5.43
CA PRO A 129 -11.90 -13.59 5.10
C PRO A 129 -12.82 -13.19 6.26
N ASP A 130 -13.21 -14.15 7.11
CA ASP A 130 -14.12 -13.94 8.24
C ASP A 130 -13.43 -13.42 9.51
N ARG A 131 -12.11 -13.16 9.44
CA ARG A 131 -11.27 -12.66 10.55
C ARG A 131 -11.13 -13.62 11.74
N THR A 132 -11.55 -14.86 11.56
CA THR A 132 -11.45 -15.96 12.54
C THR A 132 -10.09 -16.63 12.57
N GLY A 133 -9.34 -16.50 11.47
CA GLY A 133 -8.02 -17.09 11.32
C GLY A 133 -6.89 -16.39 12.10
N TRP A 134 -5.67 -16.89 11.90
CA TRP A 134 -4.48 -16.36 12.55
C TRP A 134 -4.16 -14.93 12.09
N ILE A 135 -3.66 -14.12 13.03
CA ILE A 135 -3.24 -12.75 12.77
C ILE A 135 -1.75 -12.73 12.49
N VAL A 136 -1.40 -12.28 11.28
CA VAL A 136 0.00 -12.04 10.89
C VAL A 136 0.27 -10.55 11.02
N ASN A 137 1.18 -10.18 11.92
CA ASN A 137 1.64 -8.81 12.09
C ASN A 137 2.87 -8.57 11.23
N PHE A 138 2.86 -7.47 10.48
CA PHE A 138 4.00 -7.06 9.68
C PHE A 138 4.71 -5.89 10.34
N ASP A 139 6.04 -5.94 10.34
CA ASP A 139 6.84 -4.81 10.76
C ASP A 139 6.64 -3.63 9.80
N THR A 140 6.33 -2.47 10.36
CA THR A 140 6.02 -1.25 9.60
C THR A 140 7.25 -0.40 9.36
N ASN A 141 8.37 -0.61 10.07
CA ASN A 141 9.64 0.12 9.91
C ASN A 141 9.51 1.65 9.80
N GLY A 142 8.46 2.23 10.38
CA GLY A 142 8.15 3.66 10.25
C GLY A 142 7.91 4.13 8.81
N GLU A 143 7.52 3.23 7.91
CA GLU A 143 7.31 3.46 6.49
C GLU A 143 6.29 4.59 6.24
N VAL A 144 6.58 5.42 5.22
CA VAL A 144 5.75 6.58 4.88
C VAL A 144 5.35 6.53 3.43
N PHE A 145 4.04 6.43 3.19
CA PHE A 145 3.46 6.58 1.88
C PHE A 145 3.53 8.03 1.43
N ARG A 146 3.98 8.24 0.21
CA ARG A 146 4.06 9.55 -0.43
C ARG A 146 2.95 9.70 -1.46
N TYR A 147 2.41 10.90 -1.54
CA TYR A 147 1.36 11.20 -2.50
C TYR A 147 1.93 11.56 -3.87
N TYR A 148 1.43 10.88 -4.89
CA TYR A 148 1.67 11.17 -6.30
C TYR A 148 0.39 11.70 -6.94
N ARG A 149 0.42 12.96 -7.36
CA ARG A 149 -0.72 13.61 -8.02
C ARG A 149 -0.86 13.08 -9.44
N SER A 150 -2.05 12.63 -9.79
CA SER A 150 -2.37 12.24 -11.16
C SER A 150 -3.74 12.78 -11.52
N ARG A 151 -3.80 13.69 -12.49
CA ARG A 151 -5.08 14.18 -13.05
C ARG A 151 -5.76 13.16 -13.96
N LYS A 152 -5.06 12.07 -14.27
CA LYS A 152 -5.52 11.07 -15.22
C LYS A 152 -6.36 9.98 -14.57
N LEU A 153 -6.36 9.82 -13.25
CA LEU A 153 -7.10 8.79 -12.49
C LEU A 153 -8.46 9.29 -12.01
#